data_AF-A0A2H3KM76-F1
#
_entry.id   AF-A0A2H3KM76-F1
#
_cell.length_a   1.000
_cell.length_b   1.000
_cell.length_c   1.000
_cell.angle_alpha   90.00
_cell.angle_beta   90.00
_cell.angle_gamma   90.00
#
_symmetry.space_group_name_H-M   'P 1'
#
loop_
_entity.id
_entity.type
_entity.pdbx_description
1 polymer ?
#
loop_
_entity_poly.entity_id
_entity_poly.type
_entity_poly.pdbx_seq_one_letter_code
_entity_poly.pdbx_strand_id
1 'polypeptide(L)' 'MTDTTLLGLLTHDDKAAALAAAIDALRSGAEHPDVYRADPASFAQVPGSPMAYWVVRSKLEWSTPGQR' A
#
# COMPACT_ATOMS: atom_id res chain seq x y z
N MET A 1 -4.91 17.01 2.78
CA MET A 1 -4.48 15.72 2.20
C MET A 1 -3.54 15.08 3.20
N THR A 2 -3.96 14.01 3.86
CA THR A 2 -3.11 13.27 4.80
C THR A 2 -2.47 12.13 4.01
N ASP A 3 -1.18 12.22 3.71
CA ASP A 3 -0.45 11.13 3.06
C ASP A 3 -0.35 9.94 4.03
N THR A 4 -0.65 8.72 3.56
CA THR A 4 -0.51 7.49 4.36
C THR A 4 0.79 6.80 3.96
N THR A 5 1.69 6.63 4.92
CA THR A 5 2.95 5.90 4.72
C THR A 5 2.77 4.44 5.08
N LEU A 6 3.15 3.54 4.18
CA LEU A 6 3.16 2.09 4.37
C LEU A 6 4.60 1.56 4.33
N LEU A 7 4.87 0.53 5.12
CA LEU A 7 6.19 -0.10 5.27
C LEU A 7 6.11 -1.56 4.80
N GLY A 8 6.74 -1.87 3.66
CA GLY A 8 6.71 -3.18 3.02
C GLY A 8 7.68 -4.19 3.62
N LEU A 9 7.39 -4.68 4.83
CA LEU A 9 8.31 -5.58 5.56
C LEU A 9 8.06 -7.07 5.31
N LEU A 10 7.07 -7.44 4.49
CA LEU A 10 6.60 -8.82 4.37
C LEU A 10 7.63 -9.77 3.75
N THR A 11 8.50 -9.26 2.88
CA THR A 11 9.52 -10.04 2.16
C THR A 11 10.84 -10.15 2.90
N HIS A 12 11.00 -9.44 4.03
CA HIS A 12 12.23 -9.43 4.81
C HIS A 12 12.20 -10.51 5.89
N ASP A 13 13.27 -11.30 5.97
CA ASP A 13 13.48 -12.25 7.07
C ASP A 13 13.71 -11.49 8.40
N ASP A 14 14.61 -10.50 8.39
CA ASP A 14 14.83 -9.61 9.54
C ASP A 14 13.98 -8.33 9.44
N LYS A 15 12.74 -8.45 9.92
CA LYS A 15 11.78 -7.33 9.93
C LYS A 15 12.19 -6.19 10.84
N ALA A 16 12.95 -6.47 11.91
CA ALA A 16 13.36 -5.45 12.87
C ALA A 16 14.42 -4.53 12.25
N ALA A 17 15.44 -5.12 11.61
CA ALA A 17 16.45 -4.37 10.90
C ALA A 17 15.85 -3.58 9.72
N ALA A 18 14.98 -4.20 8.93
CA ALA A 18 14.31 -3.55 7.80
C ALA A 18 13.42 -2.37 8.25
N LEU A 19 12.68 -2.52 9.35
CA LEU A 19 11.89 -1.43 9.93
C LEU A 19 12.76 -0.25 10.38
N ALA A 20 13.86 -0.54 11.10
CA ALA A 20 14.76 0.50 11.58
C ALA A 20 15.35 1.32 10.42
N ALA A 21 15.84 0.65 9.38
CA ALA A 21 16.36 1.29 8.17
C ALA A 21 15.32 2.17 7.47
N ALA A 22 14.09 1.66 7.31
CA ALA A 22 13.00 2.41 6.68
C ALA A 22 12.59 3.66 7.49
N ILE A 23 12.59 3.57 8.83
CA ILE A 23 12.30 4.72 9.71
C ILE A 23 13.40 5.78 9.61
N ASP A 24 14.67 5.37 9.62
CA ASP A 24 15.79 6.31 9.52
C ASP A 24 15.82 7.01 8.16
N ALA A 25 15.51 6.29 7.08
CA ALA A 25 15.32 6.89 5.76
C ALA A 25 14.15 7.90 5.75
N LEU A 26 13.00 7.53 6.31
CA LEU A 26 11.85 8.45 6.43
C LEU A 26 12.19 9.72 7.21
N ARG A 27 12.91 9.60 8.32
CA ARG A 27 13.31 10.75 9.17
C ARG A 27 14.30 11.67 8.47
N SER A 28 15.20 11.10 7.68
CA SER A 28 16.17 11.87 6.89
C SER A 28 15.58 12.44 5.58
N GLY A 29 14.33 12.08 5.26
CA GLY A 29 13.68 12.46 3.99
C GLY A 29 14.24 11.71 2.78
N ALA A 30 15.03 10.66 3.01
CA ALA A 30 15.58 9.81 1.97
C ALA A 30 14.51 8.85 1.42
N GLU A 31 14.62 8.51 0.15
CA GLU A 31 13.81 7.44 -0.44
C GLU A 31 14.28 6.08 0.07
N HIS A 32 13.34 5.15 0.21
CA HIS A 32 13.63 3.79 0.66
C HIS A 32 12.72 2.81 -0.08
N PRO A 33 13.24 1.66 -0.58
CA PRO A 33 12.49 0.72 -1.40
C PRO A 33 11.27 0.13 -0.67
N ASP A 34 11.34 0.01 0.65
CA ASP A 34 10.26 -0.52 1.49
C ASP A 34 9.28 0.55 2.00
N VAL A 35 9.42 1.81 1.57
CA VAL A 35 8.56 2.92 1.99
C VAL A 35 7.64 3.30 0.83
N TYR A 36 6.33 3.17 1.05
CA TYR A 36 5.31 3.50 0.06
C TYR A 36 4.43 4.63 0.56
N ARG A 37 4.04 5.53 -0.34
CA ARG A 37 3.05 6.58 -0.07
C ARG A 37 1.74 6.25 -0.76
N ALA A 38 0.65 6.37 -0.03
CA ALA A 38 -0.70 6.10 -0.50
C ALA A 38 -1.64 7.23 -0.07
N ASP A 39 -2.57 7.59 -0.94
CA ASP A 39 -3.71 8.43 -0.56
C ASP A 39 -4.69 7.56 0.26
N PRO A 40 -5.06 7.91 1.50
CA PRO A 40 -6.07 7.19 2.24
C PRO A 40 -7.41 7.07 1.50
N ALA A 41 -7.75 8.01 0.60
CA ALA A 41 -8.95 7.92 -0.23
C ALA A 41 -8.85 6.86 -1.35
N SER A 42 -7.66 6.31 -1.61
CA SER A 42 -7.45 5.21 -2.56
C SER A 42 -7.77 3.82 -2.00
N PHE A 43 -8.04 3.72 -0.69
CA PHE A 43 -8.49 2.49 -0.06
C PHE A 43 -10.01 2.40 -0.15
N ALA A 44 -10.51 1.23 -0.55
CA ALA A 44 -11.94 0.94 -0.56
C ALA A 44 -12.25 -0.20 0.42
N GLN A 45 -13.37 -0.10 1.12
CA GLN A 45 -13.83 -1.18 2.01
C GLN A 45 -14.32 -2.36 1.19
N VAL A 46 -13.98 -3.58 1.59
CA VAL A 46 -14.59 -4.78 1.01
C VAL A 46 -15.99 -4.94 1.59
N PRO A 47 -17.07 -5.02 0.78
CA PRO A 47 -18.43 -5.20 1.28
C PRO A 47 -18.55 -6.44 2.17
N GLY A 48 -19.13 -6.29 3.37
CA GLY A 48 -19.33 -7.39 4.31
C GLY A 48 -18.07 -7.85 5.07
N SER A 49 -16.95 -7.14 4.96
CA SER A 49 -15.70 -7.46 5.65
C SER A 49 -15.19 -6.28 6.49
N PRO A 50 -14.51 -6.53 7.64
CA PRO A 50 -13.81 -5.49 8.39
C PRO A 50 -12.49 -5.05 7.73
N MET A 51 -12.14 -5.63 6.57
CA MET A 51 -10.89 -5.32 5.84
C MET A 51 -11.14 -4.33 4.69
N ALA A 52 -10.13 -3.51 4.40
CA ALA A 52 -10.07 -2.64 3.22
C ALA A 52 -9.01 -3.16 2.24
N TYR A 53 -9.21 -2.90 0.95
CA TYR A 53 -8.23 -3.23 -0.10
C TYR A 53 -7.69 -1.95 -0.75
N TRP A 54 -6.43 -2.00 -1.13
CA TRP A 54 -5.78 -0.91 -1.86
C TRP A 54 -5.82 -1.20 -3.36
N VAL A 55 -6.50 -0.34 -4.14
CA VAL A 55 -6.55 -0.46 -5.60
C VAL A 55 -5.60 0.54 -6.22
N VAL A 56 -4.55 0.03 -6.84
CA VAL A 56 -3.89 0.79 -7.89
C VAL A 56 -4.82 0.70 -9.10
N ARG A 57 -5.43 1.81 -9.56
CA ARG A 57 -6.22 1.81 -10.81
C ARG A 57 -5.28 1.63 -12.02
N SER A 58 -4.66 0.47 -12.15
CA SER A 58 -4.15 -0.01 -13.44
C SER A 58 -5.30 -0.73 -14.12
N LYS A 59 -6.15 0.06 -14.79
CA LYS A 59 -7.13 -0.36 -15.81
C LYS A 59 -7.50 -1.86 -15.76
N LEU A 60 -8.16 -2.30 -14.70
CA LEU A 60 -8.77 -3.62 -14.67
C LEU A 60 -10.08 -3.49 -15.42
N GLU A 61 -10.03 -3.79 -16.72
CA GLU A 61 -11.21 -3.86 -17.57
C GLU A 61 -12.04 -5.05 -17.10
N TRP A 62 -13.00 -4.79 -16.21
CA TRP A 62 -14.03 -5.76 -15.87
C TRP A 62 -14.93 -5.93 -17.11
N SER A 63 -14.62 -6.92 -17.93
CA SER A 63 -15.54 -7.40 -18.96
C SER A 63 -16.71 -8.10 -18.26
N THR A 64 -17.88 -7.47 -18.32
CA THR A 64 -19.12 -8.03 -17.78
C THR A 64 -19.48 -9.28 -18.59
N PRO A 65 -19.62 -10.48 -17.99
CA PRO A 65 -20.12 -11.64 -18.70
C PRO A 65 -21.63 -11.45 -18.89
N GLY A 66 -22.03 -11.04 -20.09
CA GLY A 66 -23.44 -10.88 -20.44
C GLY A 66 -23.75 -9.60 -21.22
N GLN A 67 -23.12 -9.42 -22.38
CA GLN A 67 -23.83 -8.79 -23.49
C GLN A 67 -24.35 -9.91 -24.38
N ARG A 68 -25.68 -9.90 -24.54
CA ARG A 68 -26.48 -10.82 -25.35
C ARG A 68 -26.17 -10.69 -26.83
#